data_AF-A0A497NST0-F1
#
_entry.id   AF-A0A497NST0-F1
#
_cell.length_a   1.000
_cell.length_b   1.000
_cell.length_c   1.000
_cell.angle_alpha   90.00
_cell.angle_beta   90.00
_cell.angle_gamma   90.00
#
_symmetry.space_group_name_H-M   'P 1'
#
loop_
_entity.id
_entity.type
_entity.pdbx_description
1 polymer ?
#
loop_
_entity_poly.entity_id
_entity_poly.type
_entity_poly.pdbx_seq_one_letter_code
_entity_poly.pdbx_strand_id
1 'polypeptide(L)'
;MKFVNLMINEGSALDNVAVIKVQAIVQNLKGSYRDFRREMFSKGFSASFYEKFLYIIPIDKVALNTKIYNIKRELRQYFHKDPKNIRVQSINLTADDYWYPLGVKAIRHTLRCSIERKIANDPELFLRGGLQIYNKTFERSYGSCGILKGISLEKVVRIKGENNIALVPTLRFDCFAGNYERVEDPTLRSRIISRFSSRLGPIEYERHMDELMKRILPIVAYISNKKLYFRNWKYSIEVEEGLISLDRWL
;
A
#
# COMPACT_ATOMS: atom_id res chain seq x y z
N MET A 1 -5.91 -0.48 -26.19
CA MET A 1 -4.60 -0.91 -25.65
C MET A 1 -4.55 -0.59 -24.15
N LYS A 2 -4.47 -1.59 -23.27
CA LYS A 2 -4.29 -1.37 -21.82
C LYS A 2 -2.86 -1.74 -21.47
N PHE A 3 -2.11 -0.78 -20.94
CA PHE A 3 -0.77 -0.99 -20.45
C PHE A 3 -0.82 -1.53 -19.04
N VAL A 4 0.00 -2.54 -18.75
CA VAL A 4 0.14 -3.05 -17.39
C VAL A 4 1.59 -2.94 -16.99
N ASN A 5 1.87 -2.06 -16.02
CA ASN A 5 3.14 -2.08 -15.32
C ASN A 5 3.07 -3.16 -14.25
N LEU A 6 4.14 -3.94 -14.07
CA LEU A 6 4.21 -4.97 -13.05
C LEU A 6 5.51 -4.90 -12.26
N MET A 7 5.39 -5.13 -10.95
CA MET A 7 6.50 -5.38 -10.04
C MET A 7 6.22 -6.68 -9.31
N ILE A 8 6.98 -7.72 -9.61
CA ILE A 8 6.82 -9.02 -8.96
C ILE A 8 7.59 -9.00 -7.64
N ASN A 9 6.99 -9.56 -6.59
CA ASN A 9 7.71 -9.80 -5.35
C ASN A 9 8.74 -10.92 -5.56
N GLU A 10 10.01 -10.55 -5.53
CA GLU A 10 11.20 -11.42 -5.53
C GLU A 10 11.59 -11.86 -4.11
N GLY A 11 10.79 -11.48 -3.10
CA GLY A 11 10.97 -11.86 -1.70
C GLY A 11 10.33 -13.21 -1.35
N SER A 12 9.93 -13.34 -0.10
CA SER A 12 9.24 -14.53 0.39
C SER A 12 7.80 -14.58 -0.13
N ALA A 13 7.32 -15.79 -0.42
CA ALA A 13 5.89 -16.05 -0.57
C ALA A 13 5.13 -15.74 0.74
N LEU A 14 3.85 -15.42 0.60
CA LEU A 14 2.95 -15.00 1.68
C LEU A 14 2.09 -16.14 2.24
N ASP A 15 2.54 -17.37 2.04
CA ASP A 15 2.14 -18.53 2.83
C ASP A 15 2.72 -18.43 4.25
N ASN A 16 2.14 -19.11 5.24
CA ASN A 16 2.74 -19.24 6.57
C ASN A 16 3.20 -17.92 7.22
N VAL A 17 2.44 -16.83 7.00
CA VAL A 17 2.69 -15.54 7.63
C VAL A 17 2.21 -15.62 9.07
N ALA A 18 3.12 -15.39 10.01
CA ALA A 18 2.80 -15.43 11.41
C ALA A 18 2.03 -14.17 11.82
N VAL A 19 0.89 -14.33 12.50
CA VAL A 19 0.00 -13.25 12.92
C VAL A 19 -0.45 -13.47 14.36
N ILE A 20 -0.74 -12.38 15.07
CA ILE A 20 -1.43 -12.46 16.37
C ILE A 20 -2.92 -12.45 16.08
N LYS A 21 -3.60 -13.52 16.48
CA LYS A 21 -5.05 -13.66 16.40
C LYS A 21 -5.65 -13.50 17.79
N VAL A 22 -6.68 -12.65 17.88
CA VAL A 22 -7.38 -12.33 19.12
C VAL A 22 -8.87 -12.50 18.90
N GLN A 23 -9.58 -13.13 19.83
CA GLN A 23 -11.03 -13.23 19.75
C GLN A 23 -11.65 -11.90 20.20
N ALA A 24 -12.06 -11.09 19.23
CA ALA A 24 -12.66 -9.78 19.41
C ALA A 24 -13.35 -9.32 18.12
N ILE A 25 -14.41 -8.54 18.27
CA ILE A 25 -15.11 -7.84 17.18
C ILE A 25 -14.94 -6.33 17.32
N VAL A 26 -15.18 -5.58 16.24
CA VAL A 26 -15.02 -4.11 16.19
C VAL A 26 -15.81 -3.43 17.31
N GLN A 27 -17.02 -3.92 17.61
CA GLN A 27 -17.92 -3.41 18.66
C GLN A 27 -17.35 -3.56 20.07
N ASN A 28 -16.29 -4.35 20.26
CA ASN A 28 -15.63 -4.44 21.55
C ASN A 28 -14.65 -3.29 21.82
N LEU A 29 -14.31 -2.48 20.81
CA LEU A 29 -13.44 -1.30 20.97
C LEU A 29 -14.13 -0.19 21.76
N LYS A 30 -13.37 0.50 22.61
CA LYS A 30 -13.81 1.70 23.34
C LYS A 30 -13.98 2.94 22.45
N GLY A 31 -13.33 2.95 21.30
CA GLY A 31 -13.26 4.10 20.40
C GLY A 31 -13.41 3.69 18.93
N SER A 32 -13.18 4.65 18.03
CA SER A 32 -13.35 4.41 16.60
C SER A 32 -12.32 3.41 16.08
N TYR A 33 -12.73 2.55 15.13
CA TYR A 33 -11.81 1.63 14.46
C TYR A 33 -10.71 2.39 13.70
N ARG A 34 -11.02 3.59 13.19
CA ARG A 34 -10.05 4.44 12.48
C ARG A 34 -8.90 4.85 13.39
N ASP A 35 -9.19 5.31 14.61
CA ASP A 35 -8.18 5.75 15.56
C ASP A 35 -7.35 4.57 16.06
N PHE A 36 -8.01 3.46 16.42
CA PHE A 36 -7.34 2.22 16.77
C PHE A 36 -6.36 1.76 15.67
N ARG A 37 -6.80 1.74 14.41
CA ARG A 37 -5.95 1.36 13.28
C ARG A 37 -4.76 2.30 13.12
N ARG A 38 -4.95 3.61 13.28
CA ARG A 38 -3.89 4.61 13.19
C ARG A 38 -2.83 4.41 14.28
N GLU A 39 -3.26 4.18 15.52
CA GLU A 39 -2.35 3.93 16.64
C GLU A 39 -1.59 2.61 16.52
N MET A 40 -2.27 1.55 16.05
CA MET A 40 -1.59 0.27 15.78
C MET A 40 -0.54 0.43 14.68
N PHE A 41 -0.84 1.21 13.64
CA PHE A 41 0.11 1.50 12.56
C PHE A 41 1.34 2.26 13.07
N SER A 42 1.16 3.30 13.90
CA SER A 42 2.29 4.03 14.50
C SER A 42 3.17 3.16 15.40
N LYS A 43 2.61 2.07 15.94
CA LYS A 43 3.33 1.05 16.73
C LYS A 43 3.97 -0.05 15.86
N GLY A 44 3.89 0.06 14.54
CA GLY A 44 4.46 -0.92 13.61
C GLY A 44 3.62 -2.19 13.48
N PHE A 45 2.29 -2.05 13.49
CA PHE A 45 1.34 -3.14 13.25
C PHE A 45 0.27 -2.79 12.22
N SER A 46 -0.06 -3.75 11.37
CA SER A 46 -1.31 -3.76 10.63
C SER A 46 -2.37 -4.50 11.43
N ALA A 47 -3.48 -3.83 11.76
CA ALA A 47 -4.57 -4.39 12.53
C ALA A 47 -5.86 -4.44 11.70
N SER A 48 -6.52 -5.59 11.64
CA SER A 48 -7.76 -5.76 10.88
C SER A 48 -8.69 -6.76 11.57
N PHE A 49 -9.97 -6.39 11.67
CA PHE A 49 -11.01 -7.30 12.12
C PHE A 49 -11.54 -8.09 10.93
N TYR A 50 -11.73 -9.38 11.14
CA TYR A 50 -12.37 -10.28 10.19
C TYR A 50 -13.13 -11.34 10.98
N GLU A 51 -14.42 -11.50 10.66
CA GLU A 51 -15.34 -12.35 11.42
C GLU A 51 -15.34 -12.00 12.93
N LYS A 52 -15.09 -12.99 13.79
CA LYS A 52 -15.07 -12.87 15.26
C LYS A 52 -13.66 -12.60 15.81
N PHE A 53 -12.73 -12.17 14.96
CA PHE A 53 -11.33 -12.04 15.32
C PHE A 53 -10.71 -10.71 14.90
N LEU A 54 -9.80 -10.23 15.73
CA LEU A 54 -8.81 -9.22 15.40
C LEU A 54 -7.51 -9.93 15.01
N TYR A 55 -7.00 -9.59 13.83
CA TYR A 55 -5.69 -10.01 13.33
C TYR A 55 -4.73 -8.83 13.41
N ILE A 56 -3.57 -9.06 14.04
CA ILE A 56 -2.50 -8.09 14.20
C ILE A 56 -1.24 -8.66 13.54
N ILE A 57 -0.69 -7.92 12.58
CA ILE A 57 0.43 -8.34 11.75
C ILE A 57 1.55 -7.32 11.91
N PRO A 58 2.73 -7.69 12.42
CA PRO A 58 3.88 -6.78 12.48
C PRO A 58 4.28 -6.32 11.07
N ILE A 59 4.63 -5.04 10.91
CA ILE A 59 5.07 -4.47 9.61
C ILE A 59 6.52 -3.99 9.62
N ASP A 60 7.25 -4.35 10.67
CA ASP A 60 8.66 -4.08 10.88
C ASP A 60 9.30 -5.34 11.46
N LYS A 61 10.51 -5.69 11.03
CA LYS A 61 11.22 -6.99 11.12
C LYS A 61 11.46 -7.50 12.56
N VAL A 62 10.40 -7.64 13.35
CA VAL A 62 10.47 -7.92 14.78
C VAL A 62 9.88 -9.28 15.08
N ALA A 63 10.60 -10.08 15.87
CA ALA A 63 10.15 -11.37 16.36
C ALA A 63 8.82 -11.20 17.12
N LEU A 64 7.80 -11.97 16.70
CA LEU A 64 6.45 -11.90 17.24
C LEU A 64 6.38 -12.22 18.73
N ASN A 65 7.20 -13.18 19.18
CA ASN A 65 7.30 -13.67 20.55
C ASN A 65 7.53 -12.53 21.55
N THR A 66 8.45 -11.61 21.25
CA THR A 66 8.72 -10.43 22.09
C THR A 66 7.57 -9.42 22.05
N LYS A 67 6.83 -9.35 20.94
CA LYS A 67 5.70 -8.43 20.76
C LYS A 67 4.39 -8.94 21.37
N ILE A 68 4.16 -10.25 21.52
CA ILE A 68 2.89 -10.78 22.08
C ILE A 68 2.64 -10.31 23.51
N TYR A 69 3.68 -10.30 24.36
CA TYR A 69 3.49 -9.87 25.75
C TYR A 69 3.12 -8.38 25.82
N ASN A 70 3.82 -7.56 25.05
CA ASN A 70 3.56 -6.13 24.93
C ASN A 70 2.16 -5.87 24.35
N ILE A 71 1.80 -6.56 23.26
CA ILE A 71 0.50 -6.37 22.61
C ILE A 71 -0.65 -6.78 23.53
N LYS A 72 -0.50 -7.84 24.33
CA LYS A 72 -1.56 -8.27 25.26
C LYS A 72 -1.87 -7.18 26.29
N ARG A 73 -0.83 -6.58 26.89
CA ARG A 73 -0.99 -5.48 27.84
C ARG A 73 -1.59 -4.25 27.16
N GLU A 74 -1.08 -3.90 25.98
CA GLU A 74 -1.54 -2.73 25.23
C GLU A 74 -2.98 -2.88 24.76
N LEU A 75 -3.41 -4.07 24.31
CA LEU A 75 -4.77 -4.26 23.81
C LEU A 75 -5.83 -3.95 24.87
N ARG A 76 -5.57 -4.21 26.15
CA ARG A 76 -6.53 -3.90 27.23
C ARG A 76 -6.99 -2.45 27.26
N GLN A 77 -6.14 -1.51 26.83
CA GLN A 77 -6.52 -0.10 26.80
C GLN A 77 -7.60 0.18 25.76
N TYR A 78 -7.62 -0.56 24.65
CA TYR A 78 -8.50 -0.34 23.51
C TYR A 78 -9.88 -0.99 23.61
N PHE A 79 -10.06 -1.99 24.49
CA PHE A 79 -11.28 -2.81 24.52
C PHE A 79 -12.08 -2.62 25.82
N HIS A 80 -13.41 -2.61 25.73
CA HIS A 80 -14.32 -2.54 26.88
C HIS A 80 -14.19 -3.75 27.81
N LYS A 81 -13.84 -4.91 27.25
CA LYS A 81 -13.58 -6.16 27.98
C LYS A 81 -12.24 -6.71 27.54
N ASP A 82 -11.54 -7.37 28.46
CA ASP A 82 -10.24 -7.97 28.19
C ASP A 82 -10.33 -8.92 26.96
N PRO A 83 -9.49 -8.72 25.93
CA PRO A 83 -9.49 -9.58 24.76
C PRO A 83 -9.14 -11.03 25.12
N LYS A 84 -9.89 -11.98 24.57
CA LYS A 84 -9.74 -13.42 24.87
C LYS A 84 -8.93 -14.14 23.79
N ASN A 85 -8.37 -15.29 24.15
CA ASN A 85 -7.74 -16.24 23.21
C ASN A 85 -6.68 -15.61 22.30
N ILE A 86 -5.80 -14.79 22.88
CA ILE A 86 -4.66 -14.18 22.17
C ILE A 86 -3.62 -15.27 21.89
N ARG A 87 -3.38 -15.56 20.61
CA ARG A 87 -2.41 -16.57 20.17
C ARG A 87 -1.70 -16.16 18.89
N VAL A 88 -0.53 -16.73 18.65
CA VAL A 88 0.10 -16.66 17.32
C VAL A 88 -0.44 -17.79 16.45
N GLN A 89 -0.73 -17.46 15.20
CA GLN A 89 -1.15 -18.41 14.18
C GLN A 89 -0.40 -18.09 12.88
N SER A 90 -0.13 -19.11 12.07
CA SER A 90 0.33 -18.93 10.69
C SER A 90 -0.86 -18.93 9.74
N ILE A 91 -0.94 -17.94 8.84
CA ILE A 91 -1.99 -17.84 7.82
C ILE A 91 -1.39 -17.62 6.44
N ASN A 92 -2.10 -18.02 5.39
CA ASN A 92 -1.80 -17.63 4.02
C ASN A 92 -2.53 -16.31 3.69
N LEU A 93 -1.80 -15.22 3.52
CA LEU A 93 -2.41 -13.91 3.25
C LEU A 93 -2.99 -13.81 1.83
N THR A 94 -2.64 -14.71 0.92
CA THR A 94 -3.15 -14.75 -0.46
C THR A 94 -4.35 -15.67 -0.65
N ALA A 95 -4.72 -16.43 0.39
CA ALA A 95 -5.93 -17.25 0.39
C ALA A 95 -7.19 -16.39 0.22
N ASP A 96 -8.22 -16.95 -0.43
CA ASP A 96 -9.44 -16.22 -0.78
C ASP A 96 -10.12 -15.54 0.41
N ASP A 97 -10.26 -16.27 1.51
CA ASP A 97 -10.90 -15.77 2.74
C ASP A 97 -10.11 -14.63 3.40
N TYR A 98 -8.79 -14.56 3.18
CA TYR A 98 -7.91 -13.59 3.86
C TYR A 98 -7.45 -12.45 2.97
N TRP A 99 -7.53 -12.57 1.65
CA TRP A 99 -6.90 -11.62 0.75
C TRP A 99 -7.37 -10.17 0.93
N TYR A 100 -8.66 -9.91 0.74
CA TYR A 100 -9.22 -8.57 0.88
C TYR A 100 -9.30 -8.10 2.35
N PRO A 101 -9.79 -8.91 3.30
CA PRO A 101 -9.96 -8.43 4.67
C PRO A 101 -8.63 -8.20 5.37
N LEU A 102 -7.58 -8.98 5.06
CA LEU A 102 -6.28 -8.97 5.74
C LEU A 102 -5.11 -8.70 4.78
N GLY A 103 -4.93 -9.52 3.76
CA GLY A 103 -3.75 -9.56 2.89
C GLY A 103 -3.41 -8.21 2.25
N VAL A 104 -4.29 -7.69 1.40
CA VAL A 104 -4.12 -6.39 0.71
C VAL A 104 -3.85 -5.28 1.70
N LYS A 105 -4.61 -5.21 2.79
CA LYS A 105 -4.46 -4.14 3.80
C LYS A 105 -3.09 -4.20 4.47
N ALA A 106 -2.67 -5.39 4.87
CA ALA A 106 -1.39 -5.59 5.53
C ALA A 106 -0.22 -5.32 4.60
N ILE A 107 -0.28 -5.79 3.35
CA ILE A 107 0.72 -5.49 2.32
C ILE A 107 0.83 -3.97 2.11
N ARG A 108 -0.30 -3.27 1.96
CA ARG A 108 -0.30 -1.81 1.77
C ARG A 108 0.30 -1.07 2.96
N HIS A 109 -0.04 -1.47 4.19
CA HIS A 109 0.58 -0.89 5.40
C HIS A 109 2.09 -1.16 5.46
N THR A 110 2.52 -2.38 5.19
CA THR A 110 3.93 -2.78 5.16
C THR A 110 4.71 -1.96 4.13
N LEU A 111 4.19 -1.84 2.90
CA LEU A 111 4.79 -1.02 1.86
C LEU A 111 4.85 0.44 2.29
N ARG A 112 3.77 0.97 2.88
CA ARG A 112 3.70 2.37 3.30
C ARG A 112 4.77 2.67 4.33
N CYS A 113 4.89 1.85 5.37
CA CYS A 113 5.90 2.03 6.41
C CYS A 113 7.32 1.98 5.84
N SER A 114 7.60 1.02 4.94
CA SER A 114 8.91 0.92 4.27
C SER A 114 9.22 2.14 3.40
N ILE A 115 8.24 2.60 2.60
CA ILE A 115 8.42 3.75 1.73
C ILE A 115 8.56 5.03 2.55
N GLU A 116 7.74 5.25 3.58
CA GLU A 116 7.85 6.41 4.50
C GLU A 116 9.28 6.52 5.04
N ARG A 117 9.89 5.40 5.48
CA ARG A 117 11.29 5.38 5.93
C ARG A 117 12.28 5.68 4.82
N LYS A 118 12.06 5.14 3.62
CA LYS A 118 12.95 5.35 2.47
C LYS A 118 12.94 6.80 2.03
N ILE A 119 11.76 7.41 1.89
CA ILE A 119 11.61 8.77 1.39
C ILE A 119 11.83 9.84 2.46
N ALA A 120 11.86 9.50 3.75
CA ALA A 120 12.19 10.45 4.81
C ALA A 120 13.56 11.12 4.60
N ASN A 121 14.47 10.45 3.88
CA ASN A 121 15.80 10.95 3.54
C ASN A 121 15.90 11.48 2.09
N ASP A 122 14.82 11.47 1.32
CA ASP A 122 14.80 12.00 -0.06
C ASP A 122 13.99 13.30 -0.09
N PRO A 123 14.65 14.48 -0.17
CA PRO A 123 13.96 15.77 -0.10
C PRO A 123 13.05 16.02 -1.30
N GLU A 124 13.25 15.31 -2.41
CA GLU A 124 12.48 15.48 -3.65
C GLU A 124 11.21 14.63 -3.67
N LEU A 125 11.08 13.65 -2.79
CA LEU A 125 9.93 12.76 -2.75
C LEU A 125 9.05 13.02 -1.53
N PHE A 126 7.75 12.79 -1.68
CA PHE A 126 6.83 12.74 -0.56
C PHE A 126 5.69 11.77 -0.80
N LEU A 127 5.13 11.25 0.28
CA LEU A 127 3.95 10.39 0.25
C LEU A 127 2.68 11.20 0.46
N ARG A 128 1.66 10.93 -0.34
CA ARG A 128 0.31 11.48 -0.18
C ARG A 128 -0.71 10.35 -0.35
N GLY A 129 -1.78 10.37 0.43
CA GLY A 129 -2.96 9.52 0.19
C GLY A 129 -2.65 8.02 0.06
N GLY A 130 -2.02 7.40 1.07
CA GLY A 130 -1.68 5.98 1.05
C GLY A 130 -0.30 5.73 0.45
N LEU A 131 -0.24 5.02 -0.66
CA LEU A 131 0.95 4.62 -1.41
C LEU A 131 1.14 5.43 -2.70
N GLN A 132 0.80 6.72 -2.68
CA GLN A 132 1.10 7.61 -3.81
C GLN A 132 2.34 8.43 -3.47
N ILE A 133 3.39 8.23 -4.25
CA ILE A 133 4.69 8.87 -4.08
C ILE A 133 4.81 9.93 -5.17
N TYR A 134 4.96 11.18 -4.79
CA TYR A 134 5.10 12.31 -5.73
C TYR A 134 6.51 12.87 -5.68
N ASN A 135 6.99 13.33 -6.83
CA ASN A 135 8.20 14.15 -6.94
C ASN A 135 7.82 15.62 -6.83
N LYS A 136 8.56 16.41 -6.05
CA LYS A 136 8.32 17.83 -5.79
C LYS A 136 8.66 18.75 -6.97
N THR A 137 9.33 18.23 -8.00
CA THR A 137 9.57 18.96 -9.24
C THR A 137 8.28 19.08 -10.05
N PHE A 138 7.84 20.33 -10.29
CA PHE A 138 6.70 20.60 -11.16
C PHE A 138 7.03 20.29 -12.62
N GLU A 139 6.24 19.42 -13.23
CA GLU A 139 6.26 19.17 -14.67
C GLU A 139 5.75 20.39 -15.44
N ARG A 140 4.81 21.11 -14.85
CA ARG A 140 4.27 22.35 -15.41
C ARG A 140 3.67 23.24 -14.33
N SER A 141 4.05 24.51 -14.33
CA SER A 141 3.53 25.53 -13.42
C SER A 141 2.42 26.37 -14.05
N TYR A 142 1.46 26.78 -13.24
CA TYR A 142 0.28 27.60 -13.56
C TYR A 142 0.04 28.59 -12.41
N GLY A 143 0.73 29.72 -12.44
CA GLY A 143 0.68 30.70 -11.34
C GLY A 143 1.17 30.09 -10.04
N SER A 144 0.31 30.02 -9.03
CA SER A 144 0.61 29.48 -7.69
C SER A 144 0.46 27.95 -7.55
N CYS A 145 0.10 27.25 -8.63
CA CYS A 145 -0.05 25.80 -8.64
C CYS A 145 0.70 25.16 -9.81
N GLY A 146 0.83 23.84 -9.80
CA GLY A 146 1.46 23.10 -10.88
C GLY A 146 1.17 21.61 -10.81
N ILE A 147 1.57 20.91 -11.86
CA ILE A 147 1.41 19.45 -11.98
C ILE A 147 2.64 18.78 -11.41
N LEU A 148 2.45 17.89 -10.44
CA LEU A 148 3.47 16.96 -9.99
C LEU A 148 3.22 15.58 -10.61
N LYS A 149 4.30 14.90 -10.98
CA LYS A 149 4.29 13.49 -11.32
C LYS A 149 4.47 12.63 -10.07
N GLY A 150 3.83 11.48 -10.06
CA GLY A 150 3.94 10.51 -9.00
C GLY A 150 3.63 9.09 -9.45
N ILE A 151 3.85 8.13 -8.56
CA ILE A 151 3.52 6.73 -8.77
C ILE A 151 2.60 6.26 -7.65
N SER A 152 1.53 5.57 -8.02
CA SER A 152 0.66 4.86 -7.10
C SER A 152 1.01 3.39 -7.06
N LEU A 153 1.28 2.87 -5.86
CA LEU A 153 1.50 1.43 -5.60
C LEU A 153 0.31 0.78 -4.90
N GLU A 154 -0.88 1.38 -5.01
CA GLU A 154 -2.09 0.92 -4.32
C GLU A 154 -2.61 -0.42 -4.84
N LYS A 155 -2.42 -0.68 -6.14
CA LYS A 155 -2.97 -1.89 -6.77
C LYS A 155 -2.03 -3.07 -6.51
N VAL A 156 -2.45 -3.93 -5.60
CA VAL A 156 -1.79 -5.20 -5.27
C VAL A 156 -2.62 -6.34 -5.87
N VAL A 157 -1.98 -7.24 -6.60
CA VAL A 157 -2.61 -8.42 -7.20
C VAL A 157 -1.95 -9.70 -6.69
N ARG A 158 -2.73 -10.78 -6.66
CA ARG A 158 -2.23 -12.13 -6.35
C ARG A 158 -1.72 -12.77 -7.63
N ILE A 159 -0.65 -13.54 -7.54
CA ILE A 159 -0.21 -14.42 -8.62
C ILE A 159 -0.86 -15.78 -8.37
N LYS A 160 -1.81 -16.15 -9.24
CA LYS A 160 -2.61 -17.38 -9.07
C LYS A 160 -1.67 -18.59 -9.09
N GLY A 161 -1.78 -19.45 -8.07
CA GLY A 161 -0.98 -20.67 -7.94
C GLY A 161 0.37 -20.51 -7.21
N GLU A 162 0.82 -19.28 -6.90
CA GLU A 162 2.18 -19.06 -6.39
C GLU A 162 2.26 -18.55 -4.94
N ASN A 163 1.13 -18.35 -4.23
CA ASN A 163 1.09 -17.66 -2.93
C ASN A 163 1.89 -16.34 -2.90
N ASN A 164 2.04 -15.72 -4.07
CA ASN A 164 2.89 -14.57 -4.31
C ASN A 164 2.03 -13.38 -4.77
N ILE A 165 2.64 -12.20 -4.82
CA ILE A 165 1.97 -10.95 -5.17
C ILE A 165 2.77 -10.18 -6.21
N ALA A 166 2.05 -9.33 -6.94
CA ALA A 166 2.65 -8.27 -7.72
C ALA A 166 2.00 -6.93 -7.39
N LEU A 167 2.76 -5.85 -7.57
CA LEU A 167 2.23 -4.49 -7.59
C LEU A 167 2.00 -4.08 -9.04
N VAL A 168 0.94 -3.33 -9.26
CA VAL A 168 0.64 -2.69 -10.54
C VAL A 168 0.89 -1.20 -10.39
N PRO A 169 2.15 -0.74 -10.50
CA PRO A 169 2.45 0.66 -10.30
C PRO A 169 1.78 1.49 -11.41
N THR A 170 1.20 2.62 -11.03
CA THR A 170 0.44 3.47 -11.97
C THR A 170 0.97 4.88 -11.90
N LEU A 171 1.36 5.45 -13.04
CA LEU A 171 1.75 6.85 -13.14
C LEU A 171 0.55 7.74 -12.77
N ARG A 172 0.82 8.75 -11.95
CA ARG A 172 -0.18 9.71 -11.46
C ARG A 172 0.31 11.12 -11.76
N PHE A 173 -0.62 11.95 -12.15
CA PHE A 173 -0.45 13.38 -12.23
C PHE A 173 -1.53 14.03 -11.38
N ASP A 174 -1.13 14.94 -10.50
CA ASP A 174 -2.07 15.71 -9.72
C ASP A 174 -1.60 17.16 -9.60
N CYS A 175 -2.54 18.05 -9.29
CA CYS A 175 -2.26 19.48 -9.15
C CYS A 175 -1.98 19.82 -7.68
N PHE A 176 -0.87 20.50 -7.46
CA PHE A 176 -0.43 20.95 -6.15
C PHE A 176 -0.16 22.46 -6.17
N ALA A 177 -0.43 23.12 -5.06
CA ALA A 177 0.01 24.49 -4.82
C ALA A 177 1.53 24.53 -4.54
N GLY A 178 2.13 25.72 -4.56
CA GLY A 178 3.58 25.90 -4.32
C GLY A 178 4.09 25.38 -2.97
N ASN A 179 3.20 25.20 -1.98
CA ASN A 179 3.49 24.58 -0.69
C ASN A 179 3.34 23.04 -0.69
N TYR A 180 3.12 22.43 -1.87
CA TYR A 180 2.86 21.00 -2.05
C TYR A 180 1.60 20.47 -1.35
N GLU A 181 0.65 21.35 -1.04
CA GLU A 181 -0.70 20.94 -0.73
C GLU A 181 -1.47 20.67 -2.03
N ARG A 182 -2.25 19.60 -2.02
CA ARG A 182 -3.09 19.26 -3.17
C ARG A 182 -4.12 20.36 -3.34
N VAL A 183 -4.27 20.88 -4.56
CA VAL A 183 -5.29 21.88 -4.87
C VAL A 183 -6.68 21.30 -4.54
N GLU A 184 -7.49 22.04 -3.79
CA GLU A 184 -8.81 21.56 -3.37
C GLU A 184 -9.85 21.67 -4.47
N ASP A 185 -9.76 22.72 -5.31
CA ASP A 185 -10.70 22.96 -6.42
C ASP A 185 -10.65 21.82 -7.47
N PRO A 186 -11.71 21.01 -7.58
CA PRO A 186 -11.77 19.90 -8.53
C PRO A 186 -11.87 20.37 -9.99
N THR A 187 -12.48 21.52 -10.25
CA THR A 187 -12.65 22.08 -11.60
C THR A 187 -11.30 22.51 -12.15
N LEU A 188 -10.52 23.24 -11.35
CA LEU A 188 -9.17 23.65 -11.71
C LEU A 188 -8.28 22.44 -12.00
N ARG A 189 -8.37 21.39 -11.17
CA ARG A 189 -7.63 20.14 -11.33
C ARG A 189 -8.00 19.39 -12.61
N SER A 190 -9.29 19.21 -12.87
CA SER A 190 -9.79 18.54 -14.07
C SER A 190 -9.30 19.23 -15.34
N ARG A 191 -9.31 20.57 -15.35
CA ARG A 191 -8.82 21.38 -16.46
C ARG A 191 -7.31 21.26 -16.67
N ILE A 192 -6.52 21.36 -15.59
CA ILE A 192 -5.06 21.39 -15.67
C ILE A 192 -4.49 20.00 -16.01
N ILE A 193 -4.94 18.96 -15.31
CA ILE A 193 -4.37 17.61 -15.41
C ILE A 193 -4.60 17.03 -16.81
N SER A 194 -5.83 17.11 -17.32
CA SER A 194 -6.16 16.54 -18.64
C SER A 194 -5.37 17.21 -19.77
N ARG A 195 -5.16 18.53 -19.73
CA ARG A 195 -4.37 19.26 -20.73
C ARG A 195 -2.91 18.81 -20.81
N PHE A 196 -2.38 18.33 -19.70
CA PHE A 196 -1.04 17.76 -19.66
C PHE A 196 -1.07 16.28 -20.05
N SER A 197 -1.92 15.48 -19.42
CA SER A 197 -1.93 14.03 -19.61
C SER A 197 -2.41 13.58 -20.99
N SER A 198 -3.27 14.37 -21.67
CA SER A 198 -3.73 14.09 -23.04
C SER A 198 -2.61 14.14 -24.08
N ARG A 199 -1.48 14.76 -23.75
CA ARG A 199 -0.32 14.87 -24.63
C ARG A 199 0.72 13.78 -24.41
N LEU A 200 0.54 12.97 -23.35
CA LEU A 200 1.50 11.93 -22.98
C LEU A 200 1.38 10.73 -23.91
N GLY A 201 2.35 10.60 -24.82
CA GLY A 201 2.53 9.38 -25.61
C GLY A 201 3.07 8.21 -24.74
N PRO A 202 3.06 6.97 -25.27
CA PRO A 202 3.64 5.81 -24.58
C PRO A 202 5.11 6.00 -24.18
N ILE A 203 5.90 6.65 -25.04
CA ILE A 203 7.33 6.93 -24.79
C ILE A 203 7.51 7.88 -23.60
N GLU A 204 6.70 8.94 -23.52
CA GLU A 204 6.77 9.90 -22.41
C GLU A 204 6.27 9.26 -21.11
N TYR A 205 5.22 8.44 -21.20
CA TYR A 205 4.74 7.66 -20.07
C TYR A 205 5.87 6.78 -19.49
N GLU A 206 6.53 5.99 -20.34
CA GLU A 206 7.63 5.10 -19.94
C GLU A 206 8.79 5.89 -19.33
N ARG A 207 9.21 7.00 -19.96
CA ARG A 207 10.25 7.89 -19.44
C ARG A 207 9.90 8.41 -18.03
N HIS A 208 8.70 8.94 -17.84
CA HIS A 208 8.27 9.45 -16.53
C HIS A 208 8.20 8.33 -15.48
N MET A 209 7.76 7.15 -15.89
CA MET A 209 7.71 5.97 -15.03
C MET A 209 9.11 5.55 -14.60
N ASP A 210 10.05 5.47 -15.54
CA ASP A 210 11.45 5.10 -15.28
C ASP A 210 12.16 6.09 -14.35
N GLU A 211 12.00 7.39 -14.58
CA GLU A 211 12.59 8.45 -13.75
C GLU A 211 12.17 8.31 -12.28
N LEU A 212 10.90 8.05 -12.03
CA LEU A 212 10.37 7.88 -10.68
C LEU A 212 10.75 6.52 -10.08
N MET A 213 10.65 5.45 -10.86
CA MET A 213 10.95 4.10 -10.38
C MET A 213 12.43 3.91 -10.03
N LYS A 214 13.35 4.55 -10.76
CA LYS A 214 14.80 4.55 -10.41
C LYS A 214 15.07 5.09 -9.00
N ARG A 215 14.27 6.05 -8.52
CA ARG A 215 14.39 6.59 -7.15
C ARG A 215 13.67 5.73 -6.11
N ILE A 216 12.50 5.18 -6.49
CA ILE A 216 11.65 4.39 -5.59
C ILE A 216 12.20 2.98 -5.37
N LEU A 217 12.82 2.37 -6.38
CA LEU A 217 13.39 1.03 -6.29
C LEU A 217 14.80 1.03 -5.67
N PRO A 218 15.24 -0.09 -5.08
CA PRO A 218 14.41 -1.24 -4.69
C PRO A 218 13.51 -0.91 -3.50
N ILE A 219 12.37 -1.60 -3.38
CA ILE A 219 11.52 -1.58 -2.18
C ILE A 219 11.79 -2.84 -1.38
N VAL A 220 12.24 -2.67 -0.14
CA VAL A 220 12.44 -3.74 0.84
C VAL A 220 11.48 -3.51 1.99
N ALA A 221 10.53 -4.41 2.18
CA ALA A 221 9.57 -4.31 3.27
C ALA A 221 9.44 -5.65 4.01
N TYR A 222 8.94 -5.61 5.24
CA TYR A 222 8.77 -6.81 6.06
C TYR A 222 7.34 -6.89 6.55
N ILE A 223 6.70 -8.04 6.32
CA ILE A 223 5.40 -8.37 6.85
C ILE A 223 5.56 -9.59 7.74
N SER A 224 5.56 -9.35 9.05
CA SER A 224 5.89 -10.35 10.06
C SER A 224 7.25 -11.00 9.78
N ASN A 225 7.27 -12.31 9.61
CA ASN A 225 8.43 -13.14 9.27
C ASN A 225 8.76 -13.20 7.77
N LYS A 226 8.02 -12.51 6.90
CA LYS A 226 8.22 -12.54 5.44
C LYS A 226 8.83 -11.24 4.94
N LYS A 227 9.81 -11.37 4.03
CA LYS A 227 10.41 -10.24 3.32
C LYS A 227 9.64 -10.02 2.02
N LEU A 228 9.19 -8.80 1.77
CA LEU A 228 8.75 -8.36 0.45
C LEU A 228 9.90 -7.63 -0.22
N TYR A 229 10.19 -7.99 -1.47
CA TYR A 229 11.28 -7.40 -2.23
C TYR A 229 10.85 -7.12 -3.65
N PHE A 230 10.88 -5.84 -4.03
CA PHE A 230 10.59 -5.42 -5.40
C PHE A 230 11.82 -4.68 -5.93
N ARG A 231 12.57 -5.32 -6.82
CA ARG A 231 13.80 -4.77 -7.38
C ARG A 231 13.59 -4.08 -8.71
N ASN A 232 12.70 -4.64 -9.53
CA ASN A 232 12.49 -4.23 -10.90
C ASN A 232 11.01 -3.95 -11.15
N TRP A 233 10.74 -3.18 -12.21
CA TRP A 233 9.42 -3.00 -12.78
C TRP A 233 9.49 -3.33 -14.27
N LYS A 234 8.38 -3.79 -14.85
CA LYS A 234 8.27 -4.04 -16.30
C LYS A 234 7.03 -3.32 -16.83
N TYR A 235 7.19 -2.67 -17.98
CA TYR A 235 6.09 -2.18 -18.81
C TYR A 235 5.71 -3.28 -19.79
N SER A 236 4.45 -3.74 -19.77
CA SER A 236 3.95 -4.70 -20.75
C SER A 236 2.83 -4.07 -21.57
N ILE A 237 3.02 -4.10 -22.89
CA ILE A 237 2.05 -3.65 -23.90
C ILE A 237 1.38 -4.90 -24.45
N GLU A 238 0.28 -5.36 -23.86
CA GLU A 238 -0.61 -6.31 -24.54
C GLU A 238 -1.93 -6.48 -23.77
N VAL A 239 -3.03 -6.25 -24.48
CA VAL A 239 -4.25 -7.04 -24.32
C VAL A 239 -4.75 -7.25 -25.74
N GLU A 240 -4.33 -8.33 -26.39
CA GLU A 240 -5.17 -8.92 -27.43
C GLU A 240 -6.45 -9.44 -26.77
N GLU A 241 -7.60 -9.21 -27.43
CA GLU A 241 -8.90 -9.60 -26.93
C GLU A 241 -8.99 -11.13 -26.75
N GLY A 242 -8.78 -11.58 -25.53
CA GLY A 242 -9.00 -12.96 -25.14
C GLY A 242 -8.48 -13.19 -23.73
N LEU A 243 -9.37 -13.55 -22.80
CA LEU A 243 -9.06 -13.90 -21.39
C LEU A 243 -8.78 -12.76 -20.41
N ILE A 244 -9.67 -11.77 -20.32
CA ILE A 244 -9.98 -11.19 -19.01
C ILE A 244 -11.49 -10.98 -18.91
N SER A 245 -12.23 -11.93 -18.32
CA SER A 245 -13.57 -11.62 -17.80
C SER A 245 -13.39 -10.70 -16.59
N LEU A 246 -13.31 -9.40 -16.86
CA LEU A 246 -13.45 -8.34 -15.86
C LEU A 246 -14.93 -8.06 -15.54
N ASP A 247 -15.85 -8.88 -16.06
CA ASP A 247 -17.26 -8.88 -15.71
C ASP A 247 -17.47 -9.45 -14.30
N ARG A 248 -17.14 -8.65 -13.28
CA ARG A 248 -17.82 -8.68 -11.97
C ARG A 248 -17.40 -7.60 -10.96
N TRP A 249 -16.70 -6.53 -11.37
CA TRP A 249 -16.23 -5.52 -10.41
C TRP A 249 -16.34 -4.07 -10.93
N LEU A 250 -17.46 -3.76 -11.58
CA LEU A 250 -18.09 -2.43 -11.50
C LEU A 250 -19.14 -2.47 -10.38
#